data_AF-A0AA96WKJ8-F1
#
_entry.id   AF-A0AA96WKJ8-F1
#
_cell.length_a   1.000
_cell.length_b   1.000
_cell.length_c   1.000
_cell.angle_alpha   90.00
_cell.angle_beta   90.00
_cell.angle_gamma   90.00
#
_symmetry.space_group_name_H-M   'P 1'
#
loop_
_entity.id
_entity.type
_entity.pdbx_description
1 polymer ?
#
loop_
_entity_poly.entity_id
_entity_poly.type
_entity_poly.pdbx_seq_one_letter_code
_entity_poly.pdbx_strand_id
1 'polypeptide(L)'
;MDQHRDKIPAPVVRRLAENAVRTEYGVEAKESSALQLLYSVTLVDDDRVSPIGSDETYYVKGGSGKLIESLTNALRGQIRTGLPLSALQSQGDGFRLTFSTGLRVEADYVILALPFTALRHVDLQVDLPDTLRRFIREVNLGTNEKLFAGFQQRAWHQDQGFVGEAGYMNGAAQTGRLAAAIVARRIQGALSQVEVFSERT
;
A
#
# COMPACT_ATOMS: atom_id res chain seq x y z
N MET A 1 8.34 4.68 -16.43
CA MET A 1 9.06 5.98 -16.29
C MET A 1 10.06 6.24 -17.40
N ASP A 2 10.83 5.26 -17.88
CA ASP A 2 11.81 5.49 -18.96
C ASP A 2 11.19 5.95 -20.30
N GLN A 3 9.99 5.47 -20.63
CA GLN A 3 9.25 5.88 -21.84
C GLN A 3 8.84 7.36 -21.87
N HIS A 4 8.86 8.05 -20.71
CA HIS A 4 8.46 9.45 -20.57
C HIS A 4 9.56 10.27 -19.88
N ARG A 5 10.82 9.91 -20.12
CA ARG A 5 11.98 10.59 -19.52
C ARG A 5 12.03 12.08 -19.88
N ASP A 6 11.61 12.41 -21.09
CA ASP A 6 11.43 13.79 -21.60
C ASP A 6 10.51 14.62 -20.71
N LYS A 7 9.51 13.99 -20.08
CA LYS A 7 8.54 14.64 -19.19
C LYS A 7 9.01 14.74 -17.74
N ILE A 8 10.14 14.10 -17.38
CA ILE A 8 10.71 14.14 -16.03
C ILE A 8 12.20 14.55 -16.12
N PRO A 9 12.48 15.78 -16.60
CA PRO A 9 13.84 16.19 -16.97
C PRO A 9 14.77 16.33 -15.76
N ALA A 10 14.23 16.61 -14.57
CA ALA A 10 15.02 16.77 -13.35
C ALA A 10 15.32 15.41 -12.70
N PRO A 11 16.60 15.00 -12.55
CA PRO A 11 16.96 13.70 -11.96
C PRO A 11 16.43 13.50 -10.53
N VAL A 12 16.33 14.59 -9.76
CA VAL A 12 15.75 14.55 -8.40
C VAL A 12 14.27 14.19 -8.43
N VAL A 13 13.50 14.70 -9.40
CA VAL A 13 12.06 14.42 -9.51
C VAL A 13 11.82 12.95 -9.82
N ARG A 14 12.63 12.39 -10.73
CA ARG A 14 12.59 10.95 -11.02
C ARG A 14 12.84 10.11 -9.76
N ARG A 15 13.91 10.39 -9.02
CA ARG A 15 14.26 9.64 -7.79
C ARG A 15 13.15 9.72 -6.74
N LEU A 16 12.53 10.88 -6.58
CA LEU A 16 11.46 11.08 -5.61
C LEU A 16 10.19 10.30 -6.01
N ALA A 17 9.82 10.29 -7.29
CA ALA A 17 8.71 9.47 -7.79
C ALA A 17 8.98 7.97 -7.69
N GLU A 18 10.19 7.51 -8.00
CA GLU A 18 10.59 6.10 -7.80
C GLU A 18 10.50 5.69 -6.32
N ASN A 19 10.95 6.56 -5.41
CA ASN A 19 10.84 6.32 -3.97
C ASN A 19 9.38 6.31 -3.49
N ALA A 20 8.53 7.21 -4.00
CA ALA A 20 7.11 7.20 -3.67
C ALA A 20 6.45 5.87 -4.05
N VAL A 21 6.75 5.33 -5.24
CA VAL A 21 6.26 4.01 -5.67
C VAL A 21 6.75 2.89 -4.74
N ARG A 22 8.05 2.87 -4.41
CA ARG A 22 8.62 1.86 -3.51
C ARG A 22 7.99 1.91 -2.12
N THR A 23 7.81 3.10 -1.56
CA THR A 23 7.29 3.30 -0.21
C THR A 23 5.81 2.95 -0.10
N GLU A 24 5.00 3.31 -1.09
CA GLU A 24 3.55 3.09 -1.04
C GLU A 24 3.17 1.66 -1.44
N TYR A 25 3.83 1.12 -2.47
CA TYR A 25 3.43 -0.15 -3.09
C TYR A 25 4.40 -1.29 -2.84
N GLY A 26 5.58 -1.06 -2.25
CA GLY A 26 6.57 -2.11 -2.01
C GLY A 26 7.11 -2.77 -3.29
N VAL A 27 7.14 -2.04 -4.41
CA VAL A 27 7.58 -2.55 -5.71
C VAL A 27 8.52 -1.57 -6.40
N GLU A 28 9.40 -2.06 -7.28
CA GLU A 28 10.23 -1.19 -8.10
C GLU A 28 9.39 -0.46 -9.14
N ALA A 29 9.74 0.80 -9.43
CA ALA A 29 8.97 1.65 -10.35
C ALA A 29 8.88 1.10 -11.79
N LYS A 30 9.81 0.23 -12.19
CA LYS A 30 9.78 -0.46 -13.49
C LYS A 30 8.77 -1.61 -13.54
N GLU A 31 8.35 -2.12 -12.39
CA GLU A 31 7.41 -3.22 -12.20
C GLU A 31 6.02 -2.73 -11.77
N SER A 32 5.91 -1.44 -11.46
CA SER A 32 4.68 -0.75 -11.12
C SER A 32 3.95 -0.24 -12.36
N SER A 33 2.63 -0.36 -12.38
CA SER A 33 1.79 0.29 -13.39
C SER A 33 1.81 1.80 -13.19
N ALA A 34 1.84 2.57 -14.28
CA ALA A 34 1.70 4.02 -14.21
C ALA A 34 0.39 4.47 -13.51
N LEU A 35 -0.64 3.61 -13.51
CA LEU A 35 -1.88 3.84 -12.77
C LEU A 35 -1.68 3.92 -11.26
N GLN A 36 -0.73 3.17 -10.69
CA GLN A 36 -0.41 3.26 -9.26
C GLN A 36 0.14 4.64 -8.91
N LEU A 37 1.03 5.17 -9.75
CA LEU A 37 1.54 6.52 -9.58
C LEU A 37 0.42 7.58 -9.69
N LEU A 38 -0.48 7.44 -10.68
CA LEU A 38 -1.62 8.35 -10.82
C LEU A 38 -2.53 8.31 -9.59
N TYR A 39 -2.76 7.13 -9.03
CA TYR A 39 -3.53 6.97 -7.81
C TYR A 39 -2.86 7.65 -6.62
N SER A 40 -1.53 7.58 -6.48
CA SER A 40 -0.82 8.28 -5.39
C SER A 40 -0.82 9.80 -5.50
N VAL A 41 -0.99 10.36 -6.70
CA VAL A 41 -0.78 11.80 -7.00
C VAL A 41 -2.10 12.59 -7.09
N THR A 42 -3.25 11.95 -6.89
CA THR A 42 -4.57 12.57 -7.08
C THR A 42 -4.96 13.54 -5.97
N LEU A 43 -4.41 14.75 -6.04
CA LEU A 43 -5.09 16.06 -5.92
C LEU A 43 -4.14 17.06 -6.58
N VAL A 44 -4.39 17.35 -7.86
CA VAL A 44 -3.82 18.52 -8.56
C VAL A 44 -4.97 19.52 -8.61
N ASP A 45 -4.96 20.47 -7.69
CA ASP A 45 -5.86 21.63 -7.73
C ASP A 45 -5.00 22.85 -8.06
N ASP A 46 -5.10 23.30 -9.32
CA ASP A 46 -4.45 24.36 -10.12
C ASP A 46 -3.00 24.78 -9.84
N ASP A 47 -2.47 24.60 -8.63
CA ASP A 47 -1.08 24.82 -8.24
C ASP A 47 -0.58 23.86 -7.14
N ARG A 48 -1.43 23.04 -6.52
CA ARG A 48 -1.04 22.21 -5.37
C ARG A 48 -1.12 20.73 -5.69
N VAL A 49 0.02 20.05 -5.58
CA VAL A 49 0.07 18.59 -5.47
C VAL A 49 0.04 18.23 -3.99
N SER A 50 -1.10 17.71 -3.52
CA SER A 50 -1.18 17.13 -2.19
C SER A 50 -0.91 15.63 -2.30
N PRO A 51 0.16 15.08 -1.71
CA PRO A 51 0.30 13.63 -1.61
C PRO A 51 -0.91 13.07 -0.87
N ILE A 52 -1.38 11.87 -1.25
CA ILE A 52 -2.33 11.13 -0.41
C ILE A 52 -1.69 10.98 0.97
N GLY A 53 -2.23 11.72 1.93
CA GLY A 53 -1.85 11.62 3.32
C GLY A 53 -2.57 10.43 3.92
N SER A 54 -1.82 9.42 4.35
CA SER A 54 -2.33 8.55 5.40
C SER A 54 -2.49 9.40 6.67
N ASP A 55 -3.67 9.33 7.30
CA ASP A 55 -3.89 9.89 8.64
C ASP A 55 -3.16 9.04 9.68
N GLU A 56 -1.82 9.12 9.68
CA GLU A 56 -0.92 8.46 10.64
C GLU A 56 -0.89 9.19 12.00
N THR A 57 -1.82 10.14 12.20
CA THR A 57 -1.89 10.98 13.42
C THR A 57 -2.23 10.14 14.65
N TYR A 58 -3.02 9.08 14.46
CA TYR A 58 -3.55 8.27 15.55
C TYR A 58 -2.96 6.86 15.55
N TYR A 59 -2.76 6.33 16.75
CA TYR A 59 -2.39 4.93 16.97
C TYR A 59 -3.21 4.35 18.11
N VAL A 60 -3.44 3.04 18.07
CA VAL A 60 -4.10 2.34 19.17
C VAL A 60 -3.12 2.26 20.33
N LYS A 61 -3.48 2.85 21.48
CA LYS A 61 -2.68 2.74 22.71
C LYS A 61 -2.55 1.26 23.09
N GLY A 62 -1.31 0.79 23.21
CA GLY A 62 -1.01 -0.62 23.46
C GLY A 62 -0.91 -1.49 22.20
N GLY A 63 -0.97 -0.90 21.01
CA GLY A 63 -0.79 -1.59 19.73
C GLY A 63 -2.11 -2.01 19.08
N SER A 64 -2.11 -2.09 17.73
CA SER A 64 -3.29 -2.50 16.94
C SER A 64 -3.71 -3.95 17.22
N GLY A 65 -2.82 -4.79 17.77
CA GLY A 65 -3.13 -6.15 18.20
C GLY A 65 -4.28 -6.25 19.20
N LYS A 66 -4.49 -5.20 20.02
CA LYS A 66 -5.62 -5.10 20.96
C LYS A 66 -6.98 -5.28 20.28
N LEU A 67 -7.14 -4.78 19.05
CA LEU A 67 -8.38 -4.94 18.29
C LEU A 67 -8.64 -6.41 17.97
N ILE A 68 -7.60 -7.13 17.56
CA ILE A 68 -7.67 -8.56 17.25
C ILE A 68 -7.95 -9.38 18.52
N GLU A 69 -7.32 -9.04 19.64
CA GLU A 69 -7.57 -9.66 20.94
C GLU A 69 -9.03 -9.49 21.37
N SER A 70 -9.57 -8.26 21.27
CA SER A 70 -10.97 -7.97 21.59
C SER A 70 -11.94 -8.76 20.71
N LEU A 71 -11.72 -8.81 19.40
CA LEU A 71 -12.54 -9.61 18.48
C LEU A 71 -12.45 -11.11 18.79
N THR A 72 -11.25 -11.61 19.06
CA THR A 72 -11.03 -13.03 19.41
C THR A 72 -11.78 -13.41 20.68
N ASN A 73 -11.80 -12.52 21.67
CA ASN A 73 -12.55 -12.74 22.89
C ASN A 73 -14.07 -12.69 22.67
N ALA A 74 -14.56 -11.76 21.85
CA ALA A 74 -15.98 -11.65 21.53
C ALA A 74 -16.52 -12.86 20.73
N LEU A 75 -15.66 -13.48 19.91
CA LEU A 75 -15.98 -14.64 19.06
C LEU A 75 -15.44 -15.95 19.64
N ARG A 76 -15.21 -16.01 20.95
CA ARG A 76 -14.65 -17.19 21.61
C ARG A 76 -15.50 -18.43 21.32
N GLY A 77 -14.83 -19.54 21.00
CA GLY A 77 -15.47 -20.81 20.62
C GLY A 77 -15.87 -20.91 19.15
N GLN A 78 -15.84 -19.81 18.39
CA GLN A 78 -16.15 -19.79 16.95
C GLN A 78 -14.88 -19.79 16.08
N ILE A 79 -13.74 -19.42 16.65
CA ILE A 79 -12.45 -19.36 15.94
C ILE A 79 -11.73 -20.70 16.06
N ARG A 80 -11.36 -21.28 14.93
CA ARG A 80 -10.54 -22.49 14.84
C ARG A 80 -9.24 -22.16 14.11
N THR A 81 -8.11 -22.35 14.78
CA THR A 81 -6.76 -22.11 14.22
C THR A 81 -6.10 -23.43 13.80
N GLY A 82 -4.98 -23.36 13.08
CA GLY A 82 -4.29 -24.57 12.61
C GLY A 82 -5.06 -25.35 11.53
N LEU A 83 -6.03 -24.70 10.88
CA LEU A 83 -6.81 -25.25 9.77
C LEU A 83 -6.56 -24.46 8.48
N PRO A 84 -5.39 -24.62 7.82
CA PRO A 84 -5.17 -24.05 6.49
C PRO A 84 -6.18 -24.64 5.49
N LEU A 85 -6.91 -23.78 4.78
CA LEU A 85 -7.80 -24.20 3.70
C LEU A 85 -6.96 -24.74 2.53
N SER A 86 -7.32 -25.90 1.99
CA SER A 86 -6.68 -26.51 0.84
C SER A 86 -7.58 -26.58 -0.40
N ALA A 87 -8.90 -26.72 -0.21
CA ALA A 87 -9.85 -26.69 -1.31
C ALA A 87 -11.20 -26.08 -0.91
N LEU A 88 -11.86 -25.46 -1.87
CA LEU A 88 -13.24 -24.99 -1.77
C LEU A 88 -14.01 -25.45 -3.01
N GLN A 89 -15.13 -26.13 -2.80
CA GLN A 89 -15.95 -26.69 -3.87
C GLN A 89 -17.42 -26.28 -3.71
N SER A 90 -18.08 -25.92 -4.80
CA SER A 90 -19.54 -25.76 -4.84
C SER A 90 -20.24 -27.11 -4.69
N GLN A 91 -21.26 -27.19 -3.84
CA GLN A 91 -22.02 -28.43 -3.59
C GLN A 91 -23.50 -28.11 -3.40
N GLY A 92 -24.31 -28.40 -4.42
CA GLY A 92 -25.74 -28.05 -4.41
C GLY A 92 -25.91 -26.54 -4.18
N ASP A 93 -26.68 -26.18 -3.17
CA ASP A 93 -26.94 -24.78 -2.78
C ASP A 93 -25.87 -24.18 -1.84
N GLY A 94 -24.83 -24.93 -1.51
CA GLY A 94 -23.79 -24.52 -0.58
C GLY A 94 -22.37 -24.85 -1.05
N PHE A 95 -21.46 -24.98 -0.08
CA PHE A 95 -20.03 -25.18 -0.31
C PHE A 95 -19.45 -26.23 0.62
N ARG A 96 -18.44 -26.93 0.12
CA ARG A 96 -17.56 -27.81 0.89
C ARG A 96 -16.17 -27.21 0.99
N LEU A 97 -15.73 -26.97 2.22
CA LEU A 97 -14.37 -26.59 2.55
C LEU A 97 -13.58 -27.84 2.93
N THR A 98 -12.38 -27.99 2.38
CA THR A 98 -11.41 -29.00 2.79
C THR A 98 -10.17 -28.31 3.33
N PHE A 99 -9.72 -28.76 4.49
CA PHE A 99 -8.52 -28.24 5.15
C PHE A 99 -7.35 -29.21 5.00
N SER A 100 -6.12 -28.72 5.11
CA SER A 100 -4.91 -29.54 4.98
C SER A 100 -4.80 -30.66 6.03
N THR A 101 -5.55 -30.54 7.13
CA THR A 101 -5.68 -31.57 8.17
C THR A 101 -6.59 -32.75 7.77
N GLY A 102 -7.24 -32.68 6.60
CA GLY A 102 -8.26 -33.63 6.15
C GLY A 102 -9.67 -33.32 6.64
N LEU A 103 -9.83 -32.34 7.54
CA LEU A 103 -11.13 -31.88 7.99
C LEU A 103 -11.95 -31.36 6.80
N ARG A 104 -13.23 -31.72 6.75
CA ARG A 104 -14.20 -31.21 5.79
C ARG A 104 -15.33 -30.51 6.53
N VAL A 105 -15.74 -29.36 6.03
CA VAL A 105 -16.84 -28.56 6.58
C VAL A 105 -17.78 -28.19 5.44
N GLU A 106 -19.08 -28.34 5.68
CA GLU A 106 -20.13 -27.87 4.77
C GLU A 106 -20.69 -26.55 5.30
N ALA A 107 -20.98 -25.61 4.40
CA ALA A 107 -21.53 -24.31 4.74
C ALA A 107 -22.39 -23.77 3.59
N ASP A 108 -23.49 -23.08 3.93
CA ASP A 108 -24.33 -22.42 2.94
C ASP A 108 -23.65 -21.19 2.33
N TYR A 109 -22.83 -20.49 3.13
CA TYR A 109 -22.09 -19.29 2.72
C TYR A 109 -20.64 -19.34 3.20
N VAL A 110 -19.73 -18.85 2.36
CA VAL A 110 -18.29 -18.75 2.67
C VAL A 110 -17.78 -17.35 2.34
N ILE A 111 -17.12 -16.72 3.32
CA ILE A 111 -16.39 -15.47 3.13
C ILE A 111 -14.89 -15.78 3.11
N LEU A 112 -14.25 -15.60 1.96
CA LEU A 112 -12.80 -15.74 1.82
C LEU A 112 -12.11 -14.41 2.12
N ALA A 113 -11.65 -14.25 3.35
CA ALA A 113 -10.88 -13.08 3.81
C ALA A 113 -9.35 -13.30 3.70
N LEU A 114 -8.90 -13.99 2.65
CA LEU A 114 -7.50 -14.32 2.40
C LEU A 114 -6.90 -13.38 1.35
N PRO A 115 -5.62 -13.02 1.45
CA PRO A 115 -4.95 -12.34 0.35
C PRO A 115 -4.91 -13.25 -0.88
N PHE A 116 -4.96 -12.66 -2.07
CA PHE A 116 -4.99 -13.40 -3.34
C PHE A 116 -3.78 -14.32 -3.52
N THR A 117 -2.62 -13.93 -2.99
CA THR A 117 -1.41 -14.77 -2.97
C THR A 117 -1.61 -16.07 -2.21
N ALA A 118 -2.37 -16.07 -1.11
CA ALA A 118 -2.72 -17.30 -0.39
C ALA A 118 -3.78 -18.11 -1.14
N LEU A 119 -4.76 -17.45 -1.77
CA LEU A 119 -5.80 -18.11 -2.56
C LEU A 119 -5.26 -18.90 -3.76
N ARG A 120 -4.09 -18.54 -4.31
CA ARG A 120 -3.42 -19.32 -5.36
C ARG A 120 -3.11 -20.76 -4.98
N HIS A 121 -2.98 -21.02 -3.68
CA HIS A 121 -2.64 -22.33 -3.14
C HIS A 121 -3.88 -23.13 -2.71
N VAL A 122 -5.08 -22.56 -2.89
CA VAL A 122 -6.35 -23.23 -2.63
C VAL A 122 -6.90 -23.74 -3.95
N ASP A 123 -7.32 -25.00 -3.99
CA ASP A 123 -8.06 -25.55 -5.13
C ASP A 123 -9.49 -24.99 -5.13
N LEU A 124 -9.74 -23.99 -5.98
CA LEU A 124 -11.01 -23.27 -6.08
C LEU A 124 -11.89 -23.89 -7.18
N GLN A 125 -12.68 -24.90 -6.79
CA GLN A 125 -13.70 -25.58 -7.59
C GLN A 125 -15.08 -24.91 -7.42
N VAL A 126 -15.09 -23.58 -7.51
CA VAL A 126 -16.27 -22.72 -7.44
C VAL A 126 -16.36 -21.90 -8.72
N ASP A 127 -17.55 -21.49 -9.14
CA ASP A 127 -17.68 -20.61 -10.28
C ASP A 127 -17.15 -19.20 -9.94
N LEU A 128 -16.15 -18.75 -10.69
CA LEU A 128 -15.52 -17.44 -10.54
C LEU A 128 -15.26 -16.87 -11.93
N PRO A 129 -15.52 -15.57 -12.15
CA PRO A 129 -15.18 -14.92 -13.40
C PRO A 129 -13.71 -15.11 -13.76
N ASP A 130 -13.42 -15.31 -15.04
CA ASP A 130 -12.04 -15.53 -15.53
C ASP A 130 -11.11 -14.38 -15.17
N THR A 131 -11.63 -13.15 -15.14
CA THR A 131 -10.89 -11.96 -14.71
C THR A 131 -10.42 -12.07 -13.26
N LEU A 132 -11.27 -12.58 -12.35
CA LEU A 132 -10.90 -12.79 -10.95
C LEU A 132 -9.93 -13.96 -10.79
N ARG A 133 -10.13 -15.05 -11.54
CA ARG A 133 -9.16 -16.18 -11.55
C ARG A 133 -7.78 -15.73 -12.01
N ARG A 134 -7.74 -14.90 -13.07
CA ARG A 134 -6.52 -14.30 -13.58
C ARG A 134 -5.88 -13.39 -12.54
N PHE A 135 -6.67 -12.52 -11.92
CA PHE A 135 -6.19 -11.62 -10.86
C PHE A 135 -5.57 -12.38 -9.69
N ILE A 136 -6.24 -13.45 -9.22
CA ILE A 136 -5.71 -14.35 -8.19
C ILE A 136 -4.34 -14.89 -8.58
N ARG A 137 -4.18 -15.38 -9.82
CA ARG A 137 -2.90 -15.99 -10.28
C ARG A 137 -1.77 -14.98 -10.47
N GLU A 138 -2.08 -13.78 -10.97
CA GLU A 138 -1.06 -12.87 -11.51
C GLU A 138 -0.67 -11.74 -10.54
N VAL A 139 -1.57 -11.27 -9.68
CA VAL A 139 -1.32 -10.05 -8.88
C VAL A 139 -0.60 -10.36 -7.57
N ASN A 140 0.64 -9.86 -7.46
CA ASN A 140 1.48 -10.02 -6.28
C ASN A 140 1.28 -8.89 -5.27
N LEU A 141 1.66 -9.16 -4.01
CA LEU A 141 1.82 -8.13 -3.00
C LEU A 141 3.20 -7.49 -3.11
N GLY A 142 3.28 -6.22 -2.72
CA GLY A 142 4.57 -5.55 -2.54
C GLY A 142 5.40 -6.18 -1.43
N THR A 143 6.71 -6.01 -1.52
CA THR A 143 7.67 -6.41 -0.50
C THR A 143 8.07 -5.17 0.29
N ASN A 144 7.85 -5.22 1.61
CA ASN A 144 8.12 -4.12 2.51
C ASN A 144 8.84 -4.62 3.75
N GLU A 145 9.71 -3.77 4.30
CA GLU A 145 10.37 -3.99 5.57
C GLU A 145 9.91 -2.94 6.57
N LYS A 146 9.63 -3.38 7.80
CA LYS A 146 9.28 -2.49 8.91
C LYS A 146 10.36 -2.55 9.96
N LEU A 147 11.18 -1.50 10.03
CA LEU A 147 12.27 -1.38 10.99
C LEU A 147 11.84 -0.52 12.18
N PHE A 148 12.11 -1.02 13.39
CA PHE A 148 11.95 -0.27 14.62
C PHE A 148 13.29 -0.15 15.31
N ALA A 149 13.70 1.08 15.62
CA ALA A 149 14.89 1.36 16.41
C ALA A 149 14.48 2.06 17.70
N GLY A 150 14.81 1.46 18.84
CA GLY A 150 14.61 2.05 20.16
C GLY A 150 15.77 2.97 20.51
N PHE A 151 15.46 4.16 21.02
CA PHE A 151 16.44 5.14 21.46
C PHE A 151 16.14 5.58 22.89
N GLN A 152 17.18 5.91 23.66
CA GLN A 152 17.03 6.46 25.02
C GLN A 152 16.49 7.89 25.01
N GLN A 153 16.80 8.64 23.96
CA GLN A 153 16.34 10.01 23.76
C GLN A 153 15.91 10.22 22.31
N ARG A 154 14.96 11.11 22.10
CA ARG A 154 14.56 11.54 20.76
C ARG A 154 15.55 12.58 20.26
N ALA A 155 16.72 12.13 19.80
CA ALA A 155 17.81 13.01 19.35
C ALA A 155 17.38 14.00 18.25
N TRP A 156 16.30 13.69 17.54
CA TRP A 156 15.72 14.50 16.48
C TRP A 156 14.80 15.64 16.90
N HIS A 157 14.39 15.69 18.17
CA HIS A 157 13.68 16.82 18.73
C HIS A 157 14.61 17.79 19.47
N GLN A 158 15.93 17.57 19.40
CA GLN A 158 16.93 18.42 20.06
C GLN A 158 17.36 19.56 19.12
N ASP A 159 17.80 20.69 19.68
CA ASP A 159 18.17 21.89 18.93
C ASP A 159 19.31 21.68 17.91
N GLN A 160 20.20 20.71 18.18
CA GLN A 160 21.29 20.26 17.29
C GLN A 160 21.03 18.85 16.72
N GLY A 161 19.77 18.41 16.77
CA GLY A 161 19.33 17.15 16.19
C GLY A 161 19.41 17.15 14.67
N PHE A 162 18.71 16.23 14.01
CA PHE A 162 18.65 16.23 12.55
C PHE A 162 17.87 17.47 12.07
N VAL A 163 18.60 18.54 11.73
CA VAL A 163 18.07 19.82 11.25
C VAL A 163 17.80 19.84 9.73
N GLY A 164 17.97 18.71 9.06
CA GLY A 164 17.54 18.48 7.69
C GLY A 164 16.41 17.46 7.68
N GLU A 165 15.44 17.63 6.77
CA GLU A 165 14.21 16.85 6.56
C GLU A 165 14.42 15.32 6.32
N ALA A 166 15.16 14.65 7.19
CA ALA A 166 15.12 13.20 7.34
C ALA A 166 13.90 12.91 8.21
N GLY A 167 12.79 12.54 7.55
CA GLY A 167 11.52 12.26 8.21
C GLY A 167 11.68 11.26 9.35
N TYR A 168 11.32 11.69 10.56
CA TYR A 168 11.15 10.80 11.70
C TYR A 168 9.82 10.08 11.57
N MET A 169 9.90 8.81 11.21
CA MET A 169 8.74 7.96 11.01
C MET A 169 8.15 7.51 12.35
N ASN A 170 6.85 7.79 12.55
CA ASN A 170 5.97 6.86 13.26
C ASN A 170 5.41 5.76 12.31
N GLY A 171 5.82 5.75 11.03
CA GLY A 171 5.40 4.81 9.99
C GLY A 171 6.05 5.12 8.64
N ALA A 172 6.07 4.13 7.74
CA ALA A 172 6.80 4.13 6.46
C ALA A 172 6.38 5.25 5.48
N ALA A 173 5.21 5.87 5.63
CA ALA A 173 4.58 6.65 4.55
C ALA A 173 5.08 8.10 4.41
N GLN A 174 5.85 8.65 5.36
CA GLN A 174 6.21 10.08 5.34
C GLN A 174 7.33 10.42 4.34
N THR A 175 8.19 9.47 3.99
CA THR A 175 9.23 9.65 2.96
C THR A 175 8.61 9.89 1.58
N GLY A 176 7.51 9.19 1.26
CA GLY A 176 6.72 9.43 0.06
C GLY A 176 6.08 10.83 0.05
N ARG A 177 5.55 11.27 1.20
CA ARG A 177 4.94 12.60 1.38
C ARG A 177 5.93 13.74 1.14
N LEU A 178 7.12 13.68 1.73
CA LEU A 178 8.15 14.71 1.56
C LEU A 178 8.75 14.68 0.15
N ALA A 179 8.92 13.49 -0.43
CA ALA A 179 9.34 13.34 -1.81
C ALA A 179 8.35 13.98 -2.78
N ALA A 180 7.06 13.68 -2.64
CA ALA A 180 6.00 14.29 -3.43
C ALA A 180 5.92 15.81 -3.21
N ALA A 181 6.05 16.29 -1.96
CA ALA A 181 6.03 17.71 -1.65
C ALA A 181 7.24 18.48 -2.21
N ILE A 182 8.43 17.89 -2.22
CA ILE A 182 9.63 18.47 -2.83
C ILE A 182 9.48 18.51 -4.36
N VAL A 183 8.95 17.45 -4.96
CA VAL A 183 8.61 17.42 -6.40
C VAL A 183 7.61 18.52 -6.72
N ALA A 184 6.53 18.64 -5.95
CA ALA A 184 5.50 19.65 -6.11
C ALA A 184 6.07 21.07 -6.06
N ARG A 185 6.85 21.40 -5.03
CA ARG A 185 7.47 22.72 -4.86
C ARG A 185 8.47 23.04 -5.98
N ARG A 186 9.22 22.05 -6.47
CA ARG A 186 10.16 22.27 -7.59
C ARG A 186 9.46 22.42 -8.94
N ILE A 187 8.35 21.73 -9.15
CA ILE A 187 7.51 21.92 -10.35
C ILE A 187 6.87 23.32 -10.32
N GLN A 188 6.30 23.75 -9.18
CA GLN A 188 5.77 25.12 -9.03
C GLN A 188 6.85 26.19 -9.25
N GLY A 189 8.05 26.00 -8.69
CA GLY A 189 9.17 26.93 -8.88
C GLY A 189 9.71 26.98 -10.31
N ALA A 190 9.52 25.92 -11.10
CA ALA A 190 9.88 25.89 -12.52
C ALA A 190 8.79 26.55 -13.39
N LEU A 191 7.50 26.42 -13.01
CA LEU A 191 6.38 27.04 -13.71
C LEU A 191 6.32 28.56 -13.47
N SER A 192 6.73 29.05 -12.30
CA SER A 192 6.80 30.49 -12.00
C SER A 192 7.95 31.25 -12.68
N GLN A 193 8.89 30.53 -13.32
CA GLN A 193 10.00 31.10 -14.10
C GLN A 193 9.75 31.13 -15.61
N VAL A 194 8.61 30.61 -16.09
CA VAL A 194 8.20 30.74 -17.48
C VAL A 194 7.47 32.08 -17.63
N GLU A 195 8.19 33.13 -18.03
CA GLU A 195 7.55 34.37 -18.48
C GLU A 195 6.66 34.07 -19.69
N VAL A 196 5.35 34.32 -19.52
CA VAL A 196 4.40 34.33 -20.62
C VAL A 196 4.72 35.55 -21.49
N PHE A 197 5.40 35.32 -22.62
CA PHE A 197 5.49 36.32 -23.68
C PHE A 197 4.09 36.60 -24.22
N SER A 198 3.52 37.73 -23.81
CA SER A 198 2.32 38.30 -24.41
C SER A 198 2.73 39.11 -25.63
N GLU A 199 2.57 38.54 -26.83
CA GLU A 199 2.60 39.31 -28.08
C GLU A 199 1.38 40.24 -28.10
N ARG A 200 1.63 41.54 -27.96
CA ARG A 200 0.63 42.59 -28.22
C ARG A 200 0.44 42.70 -29.73
N THR A 201 -0.82 42.60 -30.17
CA THR A 201 -1.29 43.29 -31.38
C THR A 201 -1.95 44.60 -30.96
#